data_AF-A0A9P5TS81-F1
#
_entry.id   AF-A0A9P5TS81-F1
#
_cell.length_a   1.000
_cell.length_b   1.000
_cell.length_c   1.000
_cell.angle_alpha   90.00
_cell.angle_beta   90.00
_cell.angle_gamma   90.00
#
_symmetry.space_group_name_H-M   'P 1'
#
loop_
_entity.id
_entity.type
_entity.pdbx_description
1 polymer ?
#
loop_
_entity_poly.entity_id
_entity_poly.type
_entity_poly.pdbx_seq_one_letter_code
_entity_poly.pdbx_strand_id
1 'polypeptide(L)'
;MNTCHHVKYLDKSRDIQPLYWRLIRSNIRYASGIPCPIHHLHLQLARTLLQVDASHWGKHMYGAYNLVRFLHLHDPNNTILVVRVPLRSEDNMTAKHDYALSKRIASEVATVKYIETYTNIPVPHIFLHSAHVEGNAEGVLLSSLWNNMEDNKRRETGSRRRLVTTAYANAANYWLAYTNAYLQDICDADFGGDPGFKIYEYFQMWFMRSIIPALYDPSMDAHNIMITDIDTATPQISAVIDWEMSCAEFSSVYAYYPLFIVNHPFRNVDESLRKRNVQDQATFNELLAEAEHSRKPPDGVPGLSSIGSHGYPTYLFYQIVYDPDMSTALYPLIFAYIYSDDEEFSLDYYSAWERFEKESKIWLEACQVLGEGVVGSKIKTSEFKDLVVKHLDSFDEEGNVRAWLASLNI
;
A
#
# COMPACT_ATOMS: atom_id res chain seq x y z
N MET A 1 -24.48 8.23 48.56
CA MET A 1 -25.07 9.02 47.47
C MET A 1 -24.15 8.88 46.26
N ASN A 2 -24.45 7.93 45.37
CA ASN A 2 -23.70 7.67 44.15
C ASN A 2 -24.50 8.23 42.98
N THR A 3 -23.97 9.24 42.31
CA THR A 3 -24.55 9.77 41.06
C THR A 3 -24.03 8.96 39.88
N CYS A 4 -24.91 8.13 39.36
CA CYS A 4 -24.78 7.43 38.09
C CYS A 4 -25.05 8.44 36.95
N HIS A 5 -24.10 8.67 36.04
CA HIS A 5 -24.35 9.45 34.83
C HIS A 5 -24.69 8.50 33.67
N HIS A 6 -25.92 8.63 33.18
CA HIS A 6 -26.41 7.96 31.98
C HIS A 6 -25.65 8.42 30.72
N VAL A 7 -25.05 7.49 29.99
CA VAL A 7 -24.62 7.70 28.60
C VAL A 7 -25.83 7.38 27.70
N LYS A 8 -26.29 8.38 26.94
CA LYS A 8 -27.32 8.22 25.90
C LYS A 8 -26.68 7.74 24.60
N TYR A 9 -27.16 6.63 24.07
CA TYR A 9 -26.96 6.26 22.67
C TYR A 9 -27.95 7.04 21.80
N LEU A 10 -27.46 7.65 20.71
CA LEU A 10 -28.27 8.23 19.64
C LEU A 10 -27.88 7.53 18.33
N ASP A 11 -28.67 6.56 17.91
CA ASP A 11 -28.69 6.06 16.54
C ASP A 11 -29.71 6.87 15.73
N LYS A 12 -29.21 7.81 14.92
CA LYS A 12 -30.00 8.56 13.93
C LYS A 12 -29.17 8.80 12.67
N SER A 13 -28.77 7.71 12.00
CA SER A 13 -28.01 7.77 10.74
C SER A 13 -28.87 7.96 9.47
N ARG A 14 -30.20 7.98 9.55
CA ARG A 14 -31.09 7.97 8.37
C ARG A 14 -31.51 9.34 7.81
N ASP A 15 -31.45 10.42 8.58
CA ASP A 15 -32.06 11.71 8.15
C ASP A 15 -31.07 12.74 7.56
N ILE A 16 -29.76 12.45 7.56
CA ILE A 16 -28.71 13.39 7.14
C ILE A 16 -28.31 13.20 5.66
N GLN A 17 -28.71 12.08 5.05
CA GLN A 17 -28.30 11.67 3.71
C GLN A 17 -28.64 12.66 2.58
N PRO A 18 -29.85 13.25 2.46
CA PRO A 18 -30.21 13.99 1.24
C PRO A 18 -29.44 15.30 1.02
N LEU A 19 -28.92 15.92 2.08
CA LEU A 19 -28.17 17.19 2.00
C LEU A 19 -26.70 16.97 1.61
N TYR A 20 -26.13 15.81 1.96
CA TYR A 20 -24.74 15.43 1.67
C TYR A 20 -24.51 15.18 0.16
N TRP A 21 -25.56 14.74 -0.55
CA TRP A 21 -25.44 14.19 -1.91
C TRP A 21 -25.37 15.21 -3.06
N ARG A 22 -25.79 16.47 -2.86
CA ARG A 22 -25.89 17.45 -3.97
C ARG A 22 -24.62 18.28 -4.26
N LEU A 23 -23.59 18.23 -3.41
CA LEU A 23 -22.44 19.17 -3.48
C LEU A 23 -21.07 18.53 -3.75
N ILE A 24 -20.91 17.20 -3.67
CA ILE A 24 -19.60 16.52 -3.85
C ILE A 24 -19.17 16.41 -5.33
N ARG A 25 -20.05 16.68 -6.30
CA ARG A 25 -19.73 16.60 -7.74
C ARG A 25 -18.74 17.66 -8.26
N SER A 26 -18.22 18.58 -7.44
CA SER A 26 -17.27 19.60 -7.90
C SER A 26 -15.99 19.68 -7.04
N ASN A 27 -14.89 19.24 -7.65
CA ASN A 27 -13.51 19.68 -7.43
C ASN A 27 -12.77 19.28 -6.15
N ILE A 28 -11.78 18.40 -6.33
CA ILE A 28 -10.55 18.35 -5.53
C ILE A 28 -9.43 18.83 -6.46
N ARG A 29 -9.00 20.09 -6.30
CA ARG A 29 -7.75 20.64 -6.86
C ARG A 29 -7.12 21.49 -5.76
N TYR A 30 -5.92 21.15 -5.32
CA TYR A 30 -5.18 21.87 -4.28
C TYR A 30 -3.98 22.56 -4.91
N ALA A 31 -4.22 23.67 -5.62
CA ALA A 31 -3.13 24.42 -6.26
C ALA A 31 -3.17 25.96 -6.11
N SER A 32 -4.12 26.60 -5.42
CA SER A 32 -4.27 28.07 -5.59
C SER A 32 -4.71 28.92 -4.40
N GLY A 33 -4.53 28.49 -3.15
CA GLY A 33 -4.87 29.35 -1.98
C GLY A 33 -6.35 29.72 -1.86
N ILE A 34 -7.22 29.11 -2.68
CA ILE A 34 -8.67 29.24 -2.60
C ILE A 34 -9.18 28.33 -1.48
N PRO A 35 -10.08 28.79 -0.58
CA PRO A 35 -10.69 27.93 0.43
C PRO A 35 -11.40 26.74 -0.22
N CYS A 36 -10.97 25.52 0.11
CA CYS A 36 -11.60 24.30 -0.38
C CYS A 36 -13.07 24.23 0.09
N PRO A 37 -14.07 23.99 -0.79
CA PRO A 37 -15.48 23.83 -0.42
C PRO A 37 -15.72 22.77 0.67
N ILE A 38 -14.83 21.77 0.74
CA ILE A 38 -14.83 20.71 1.76
C ILE A 38 -14.70 21.28 3.19
N HIS A 39 -14.03 22.43 3.37
CA HIS A 39 -13.87 23.06 4.68
C HIS A 39 -15.19 23.52 5.30
N HIS A 40 -16.12 24.02 4.48
CA HIS A 40 -17.44 24.43 4.97
C HIS A 40 -18.31 23.21 5.29
N LEU A 41 -18.21 22.15 4.49
CA LEU A 41 -18.99 20.92 4.68
C LEU A 41 -18.59 20.19 5.97
N HIS A 42 -17.29 19.95 6.20
CA HIS A 42 -16.84 19.30 7.43
C HIS A 42 -17.16 20.12 8.68
N LEU A 43 -17.12 21.45 8.59
CA LEU A 43 -17.44 22.34 9.69
C LEU A 43 -18.95 22.32 10.00
N GLN A 44 -19.82 22.36 8.99
CA GLN A 44 -21.27 22.24 9.17
C GLN A 44 -21.68 20.85 9.69
N LEU A 45 -21.06 19.78 9.16
CA LEU A 45 -21.34 18.42 9.58
C LEU A 45 -20.93 18.20 11.04
N ALA A 46 -19.72 18.64 11.43
CA ALA A 46 -19.26 18.55 12.82
C ALA A 46 -20.17 19.34 13.78
N ARG A 47 -20.54 20.58 13.44
CA ARG A 47 -21.47 21.40 14.24
C ARG A 47 -22.84 20.75 14.39
N THR A 48 -23.36 20.17 13.31
CA THR A 48 -24.68 19.51 13.32
C THR A 48 -24.66 18.23 14.15
N LEU A 49 -23.63 17.39 13.96
CA LEU A 49 -23.51 16.12 14.67
C LEU A 49 -23.25 16.30 16.17
N LEU A 50 -22.47 17.31 16.54
CA LEU A 50 -22.08 17.58 17.93
C LEU A 50 -22.92 18.66 18.61
N GLN A 51 -23.89 19.25 17.90
CA GLN A 51 -24.79 20.29 18.40
C GLN A 51 -24.02 21.49 19.01
N VAL A 52 -22.98 21.95 18.31
CA VAL A 52 -22.16 23.09 18.73
C VAL A 52 -22.47 24.32 17.86
N ASP A 53 -22.77 25.43 18.51
CA ASP A 53 -23.18 26.68 17.83
C ASP A 53 -22.04 27.33 17.05
N ALA A 54 -20.81 27.20 17.55
CA ALA A 54 -19.64 27.82 16.95
C ALA A 54 -18.41 26.90 16.96
N SER A 55 -17.56 27.12 15.96
CA SER A 55 -16.30 26.41 15.80
C SER A 55 -15.40 27.19 14.85
N HIS A 56 -14.09 26.94 14.94
CA HIS A 56 -13.12 27.54 14.02
C HIS A 56 -11.98 26.57 13.73
N TRP A 57 -11.39 26.72 12.56
CA TRP A 57 -10.19 25.96 12.20
C TRP A 57 -8.95 26.60 12.84
N GLY A 58 -8.15 25.77 13.51
CA GLY A 58 -6.82 26.13 13.97
C GLY A 58 -5.76 26.03 12.88
N LYS A 59 -4.50 26.09 13.31
CA LYS A 59 -3.31 25.88 12.46
C LYS A 59 -3.40 24.51 11.79
N HIS A 60 -2.91 24.38 10.57
CA HIS A 60 -2.77 23.08 9.91
C HIS A 60 -1.32 22.62 9.94
N MET A 61 -1.11 21.31 9.82
CA MET A 61 0.21 20.69 9.74
C MET A 61 0.28 19.80 8.51
N TYR A 62 1.38 19.88 7.78
CA TYR A 62 1.69 18.95 6.69
C TYR A 62 2.61 17.87 7.22
N GLY A 63 2.14 16.63 7.16
CA GLY A 63 2.99 15.44 7.22
C GLY A 63 3.53 15.09 5.84
N ALA A 64 4.34 14.04 5.78
CA ALA A 64 4.85 13.50 4.52
C ALA A 64 3.71 13.06 3.59
N TYR A 65 2.67 12.42 4.15
CA TYR A 65 1.57 11.80 3.40
C TYR A 65 0.18 12.34 3.76
N ASN A 66 0.07 13.27 4.71
CA ASN A 66 -1.22 13.72 5.23
C ASN A 66 -1.22 15.22 5.53
N LEU A 67 -2.36 15.86 5.34
CA LEU A 67 -2.72 17.14 5.93
C LEU A 67 -3.49 16.88 7.22
N VAL A 68 -3.01 17.44 8.32
CA VAL A 68 -3.71 17.41 9.61
C VAL A 68 -4.25 18.81 9.91
N ARG A 69 -5.55 18.89 10.20
CA ARG A 69 -6.22 20.13 10.61
C ARG A 69 -6.92 19.94 11.94
N PHE A 70 -6.97 21.02 12.72
CA PHE A 70 -7.61 21.04 14.04
C PHE A 70 -8.85 21.92 13.96
N LEU A 71 -10.02 21.37 14.26
CA LEU A 71 -11.28 22.11 14.36
C LEU A 71 -11.61 22.26 15.84
N HIS A 72 -11.51 23.49 16.33
CA HIS A 72 -11.82 23.83 17.71
C HIS A 72 -13.32 24.12 17.82
N LEU A 73 -14.01 23.34 18.62
CA LEU A 73 -15.43 23.51 18.93
C LEU A 73 -15.57 24.46 20.12
N HIS A 74 -16.54 25.36 20.06
CA HIS A 74 -16.88 26.26 21.16
C HIS A 74 -17.91 25.62 22.09
N ASP A 75 -17.65 24.39 22.51
CA ASP A 75 -18.44 23.69 23.52
C ASP A 75 -17.83 23.92 24.94
N PRO A 76 -18.54 23.57 26.03
CA PRO A 76 -18.02 23.77 27.38
C PRO A 76 -16.70 23.05 27.69
N ASN A 77 -16.36 22.03 26.88
CA ASN A 77 -15.16 21.21 27.06
C ASN A 77 -13.98 21.69 26.20
N ASN A 78 -14.16 22.71 25.35
CA ASN A 78 -13.19 23.14 24.34
C ASN A 78 -12.70 21.99 23.46
N THR A 79 -13.61 21.12 23.01
CA THR A 79 -13.30 19.93 22.22
C THR A 79 -12.53 20.30 20.95
N ILE A 80 -11.47 19.55 20.66
CA ILE A 80 -10.68 19.68 19.44
C ILE A 80 -10.90 18.44 18.58
N LEU A 81 -11.48 18.62 17.40
CA LEU A 81 -11.54 17.57 16.39
C LEU A 81 -10.28 17.62 15.53
N VAL A 82 -9.61 16.48 15.42
CA VAL A 82 -8.46 16.31 14.53
C VAL A 82 -8.93 15.70 13.23
N VAL A 83 -8.72 16.40 12.12
CA VAL A 83 -9.07 15.94 10.78
C VAL A 83 -7.78 15.60 10.04
N ARG A 84 -7.57 14.31 9.79
CA ARG A 84 -6.48 13.79 8.97
C ARG A 84 -7.02 13.55 7.56
N VAL A 85 -6.38 14.17 6.57
CA VAL A 85 -6.68 13.99 5.15
C VAL A 85 -5.42 13.50 4.46
N PRO A 86 -5.42 12.31 3.85
CA PRO A 86 -4.28 11.88 3.05
C PRO A 86 -4.05 12.86 1.90
N LEU A 87 -2.79 13.23 1.67
CA LEU A 87 -2.42 14.06 0.53
C LEU A 87 -2.47 13.23 -0.74
N ARG A 88 -3.11 13.76 -1.78
CA ARG A 88 -3.03 13.20 -3.13
C ARG A 88 -1.94 13.90 -3.93
N SER A 89 -1.08 13.13 -4.59
CA SER A 89 -0.24 13.63 -5.69
C SER A 89 -1.15 13.87 -6.89
N GLU A 90 -1.22 15.11 -7.40
CA GLU A 90 -2.14 15.46 -8.49
C GLU A 90 -1.78 14.76 -9.82
N ASP A 91 -0.52 14.36 -10.02
CA ASP A 91 -0.03 13.94 -11.34
C ASP A 91 0.14 12.41 -11.50
N ASN A 92 0.23 11.64 -10.42
CA ASN A 92 0.66 10.22 -10.51
C ASN A 92 -0.30 9.20 -9.88
N MET A 93 -1.48 9.60 -9.39
CA MET A 93 -2.37 8.67 -8.68
C MET A 93 -3.32 7.92 -9.62
N THR A 94 -3.08 6.62 -9.77
CA THR A 94 -3.99 5.69 -10.46
C THR A 94 -5.16 5.27 -9.55
N ALA A 95 -6.27 4.78 -10.13
CA ALA A 95 -7.41 4.24 -9.35
C ALA A 95 -6.99 3.13 -8.37
N LYS A 96 -5.90 2.41 -8.67
CA LYS A 96 -5.30 1.40 -7.80
C LYS A 96 -4.71 2.02 -6.52
N HIS A 97 -4.03 3.17 -6.64
CA HIS A 97 -3.50 3.89 -5.48
C HIS A 97 -4.60 4.39 -4.56
N ASP A 98 -5.65 4.95 -5.14
CA ASP A 98 -6.82 5.41 -4.39
C ASP A 98 -7.50 4.26 -3.62
N TYR A 99 -7.61 3.08 -4.23
CA TYR A 99 -8.12 1.89 -3.57
C TYR A 99 -7.19 1.41 -2.43
N ALA A 100 -5.86 1.41 -2.64
CA ALA A 100 -4.90 1.03 -1.60
C ALA A 100 -4.98 2.00 -0.41
N LEU A 101 -5.04 3.31 -0.68
CA LEU A 101 -5.17 4.34 0.35
C LEU A 101 -6.49 4.22 1.13
N SER A 102 -7.59 3.93 0.42
CA SER A 102 -8.89 3.63 1.03
C SER A 102 -8.80 2.47 2.04
N LYS A 103 -8.19 1.35 1.63
CA LYS A 103 -8.01 0.17 2.48
C LYS A 103 -7.16 0.48 3.70
N ARG A 104 -6.10 1.26 3.52
CA ARG A 104 -5.24 1.74 4.59
C ARG A 104 -6.00 2.53 5.65
N ILE A 105 -6.79 3.53 5.25
CA ILE A 105 -7.62 4.33 6.17
C ILE A 105 -8.61 3.44 6.92
N ALA A 106 -9.26 2.50 6.21
CA ALA A 106 -10.19 1.57 6.84
C ALA A 106 -9.51 0.69 7.90
N SER A 107 -8.30 0.21 7.62
CA SER A 107 -7.45 -0.52 8.56
C SER A 107 -7.11 0.31 9.80
N GLU A 108 -6.58 1.52 9.60
CA GLU A 108 -6.21 2.42 10.70
C GLU A 108 -7.40 2.64 11.66
N VAL A 109 -8.58 2.93 11.09
CA VAL A 109 -9.80 3.15 11.88
C VAL A 109 -10.24 1.90 12.62
N ALA A 110 -10.21 0.73 11.97
CA ALA A 110 -10.56 -0.53 12.62
C ALA A 110 -9.63 -0.83 13.80
N THR A 111 -8.32 -0.59 13.63
CA THR A 111 -7.31 -0.76 14.67
C THR A 111 -7.55 0.18 15.85
N VAL A 112 -7.75 1.48 15.61
CA VAL A 112 -8.00 2.45 16.69
C VAL A 112 -9.27 2.09 17.47
N LYS A 113 -10.36 1.71 16.77
CA LYS A 113 -11.60 1.26 17.41
C LYS A 113 -11.40 -0.01 18.24
N TYR A 114 -10.59 -0.96 17.76
CA TYR A 114 -10.25 -2.15 18.51
C TYR A 114 -9.51 -1.78 19.80
N ILE A 115 -8.46 -0.96 19.71
CA ILE A 115 -7.65 -0.54 20.86
C ILE A 115 -8.53 0.19 21.89
N GLU A 116 -9.37 1.11 21.43
CA GLU A 116 -10.33 1.84 22.27
C GLU A 116 -11.31 0.89 22.99
N THR A 117 -11.77 -0.16 22.31
CA THR A 117 -12.79 -1.07 22.86
C THR A 117 -12.20 -2.09 23.83
N TYR A 118 -10.99 -2.59 23.55
CA TYR A 118 -10.45 -3.79 24.19
C TYR A 118 -9.21 -3.55 25.03
N THR A 119 -8.70 -2.32 25.11
CA THR A 119 -7.50 -1.99 25.88
C THR A 119 -7.72 -0.73 26.72
N ASN A 120 -6.80 -0.47 27.65
CA ASN A 120 -6.75 0.78 28.41
C ASN A 120 -5.76 1.80 27.82
N ILE A 121 -5.25 1.55 26.60
CA ILE A 121 -4.30 2.45 25.94
C ILE A 121 -5.06 3.71 25.50
N PRO A 122 -4.65 4.92 25.93
CA PRO A 122 -5.31 6.14 25.51
C PRO A 122 -5.07 6.37 24.01
N VAL A 123 -6.14 6.30 23.22
CA VAL A 123 -6.15 6.59 21.78
C VAL A 123 -7.21 7.64 21.44
N PRO A 124 -7.05 8.38 20.32
CA PRO A 124 -8.09 9.29 19.86
C PRO A 124 -9.39 8.54 19.54
N HIS A 125 -10.52 9.07 20.00
CA HIS A 125 -11.83 8.53 19.64
C HIS A 125 -12.15 8.79 18.16
N ILE A 126 -12.47 7.74 17.39
CA ILE A 126 -12.83 7.89 15.98
C ILE A 126 -14.29 8.35 15.88
N PHE A 127 -14.48 9.65 15.69
CA PHE A 127 -15.80 10.25 15.55
C PHE A 127 -16.44 9.97 14.17
N LEU A 128 -15.65 10.16 13.10
CA LEU A 128 -16.10 9.96 11.73
C LEU A 128 -14.91 9.52 10.87
N HIS A 129 -15.16 8.63 9.92
CA HIS A 129 -14.20 8.31 8.88
C HIS A 129 -14.90 8.10 7.54
N SER A 130 -14.18 8.36 6.45
CA SER A 130 -14.56 7.96 5.11
C SER A 130 -13.37 7.30 4.45
N ALA A 131 -13.54 6.06 4.03
CA ALA A 131 -12.56 5.36 3.22
C ALA A 131 -12.94 5.38 1.73
N HIS A 132 -14.09 5.93 1.33
CA HIS A 132 -14.51 5.87 -0.06
C HIS A 132 -13.80 6.91 -0.92
N VAL A 133 -13.19 6.43 -2.01
CA VAL A 133 -12.45 7.21 -3.02
C VAL A 133 -13.29 8.34 -3.64
N GLU A 134 -14.62 8.15 -3.69
CA GLU A 134 -15.55 9.06 -4.37
C GLU A 134 -16.53 9.79 -3.43
N GLY A 135 -16.41 9.66 -2.10
CA GLY A 135 -17.39 10.23 -1.16
C GLY A 135 -18.80 9.63 -1.27
N ASN A 136 -19.01 8.63 -2.13
CA ASN A 136 -20.22 7.83 -2.25
C ASN A 136 -20.21 6.69 -1.24
N ALA A 137 -20.68 6.95 -0.02
CA ALA A 137 -21.06 5.92 0.94
C ALA A 137 -22.42 5.28 0.58
N GLU A 138 -22.44 4.44 -0.45
CA GLU A 138 -23.35 3.28 -0.49
C GLU A 138 -22.49 2.02 -0.33
N GLY A 139 -22.49 1.48 0.89
CA GLY A 139 -21.86 0.19 1.16
C GLY A 139 -22.68 -0.93 0.54
N VAL A 140 -22.26 -1.43 -0.63
CA VAL A 140 -22.77 -2.68 -1.19
C VAL A 140 -21.90 -3.83 -0.67
N LEU A 141 -22.54 -4.93 -0.22
CA LEU A 141 -21.84 -6.15 0.16
C LEU A 141 -20.89 -6.58 -0.97
N LEU A 142 -19.64 -6.92 -0.63
CA LEU A 142 -18.62 -7.33 -1.60
C LEU A 142 -19.12 -8.48 -2.51
N SER A 143 -19.95 -9.38 -1.97
CA SER A 143 -20.59 -10.46 -2.71
C SER A 143 -21.54 -9.97 -3.82
N SER A 144 -22.24 -8.86 -3.61
CA SER A 144 -23.14 -8.26 -4.59
C SER A 144 -22.39 -7.55 -5.72
N LEU A 145 -21.32 -6.82 -5.40
CA LEU A 145 -20.46 -6.20 -6.40
C LEU A 145 -19.74 -7.27 -7.25
N TRP A 146 -19.31 -8.35 -6.59
CA TRP A 146 -18.63 -9.49 -7.19
C TRP A 146 -19.50 -10.21 -8.24
N ASN A 147 -20.74 -10.54 -7.88
CA ASN A 147 -21.67 -11.27 -8.74
C ASN A 147 -22.04 -10.50 -10.02
N ASN A 148 -21.93 -9.18 -10.00
CA ASN A 148 -22.28 -8.29 -11.11
C ASN A 148 -21.08 -7.72 -11.87
N MET A 149 -19.85 -8.01 -11.43
CA MET A 149 -18.64 -7.55 -12.10
C MET A 149 -18.40 -8.32 -13.40
N GLU A 150 -18.13 -7.65 -14.52
CA GLU A 150 -17.78 -8.32 -15.78
C GLU A 150 -16.54 -9.20 -15.64
N ASP A 151 -16.54 -10.37 -16.29
CA ASP A 151 -15.47 -11.36 -16.18
C ASP A 151 -14.08 -10.83 -16.56
N ASN A 152 -14.02 -9.78 -17.37
CA ASN A 152 -12.78 -9.15 -17.81
C ASN A 152 -12.14 -8.36 -16.66
N LYS A 153 -12.97 -7.66 -15.87
CA LYS A 153 -12.57 -6.99 -14.62
C LYS A 153 -12.29 -7.99 -13.50
N ARG A 154 -12.91 -9.19 -13.52
CA ARG A 154 -12.54 -10.31 -12.64
C ARG A 154 -11.20 -10.97 -13.02
N ARG A 155 -10.81 -10.93 -14.30
CA ARG A 155 -9.62 -11.62 -14.85
C ARG A 155 -8.33 -10.81 -14.78
N GLU A 156 -8.37 -9.48 -14.77
CA GLU A 156 -7.18 -8.62 -14.59
C GLU A 156 -6.45 -8.80 -13.24
N THR A 157 -6.96 -9.65 -12.35
CA THR A 157 -6.37 -9.94 -11.02
C THR A 157 -6.05 -11.42 -10.79
N GLY A 158 -6.07 -12.26 -11.84
CA GLY A 158 -6.05 -13.73 -11.74
C GLY A 158 -4.88 -14.33 -10.94
N SER A 159 -3.65 -13.95 -11.26
CA SER A 159 -2.45 -14.50 -10.61
C SER A 159 -2.33 -14.04 -9.15
N ARG A 160 -2.58 -12.74 -8.89
CA ARG A 160 -2.51 -12.17 -7.53
C ARG A 160 -3.64 -12.65 -6.61
N ARG A 161 -4.80 -13.03 -7.14
CA ARG A 161 -5.92 -13.52 -6.31
C ARG A 161 -5.70 -14.92 -5.74
N ARG A 162 -4.94 -15.79 -6.42
CA ARG A 162 -4.52 -17.07 -5.81
C ARG A 162 -3.70 -16.84 -4.54
N LEU A 163 -2.95 -15.74 -4.48
CA LEU A 163 -2.19 -15.37 -3.28
C LEU A 163 -3.12 -15.02 -2.13
N VAL A 164 -4.16 -14.22 -2.35
CA VAL A 164 -5.09 -13.78 -1.30
C VAL A 164 -5.91 -14.95 -0.70
N THR A 165 -6.05 -16.05 -1.43
CA THR A 165 -6.87 -17.21 -1.00
C THR A 165 -6.05 -18.39 -0.48
N THR A 166 -4.72 -18.31 -0.57
CA THR A 166 -3.81 -19.37 -0.10
C THR A 166 -3.27 -19.01 1.27
N ALA A 167 -3.34 -19.94 2.22
CA ALA A 167 -2.65 -19.79 3.50
C ALA A 167 -1.15 -20.06 3.31
N TYR A 168 -0.30 -19.14 3.76
CA TYR A 168 1.15 -19.30 3.71
C TYR A 168 1.70 -19.61 5.10
N ALA A 169 2.76 -20.41 5.16
CA ALA A 169 3.34 -20.79 6.45
C ALA A 169 4.13 -19.66 7.12
N ASN A 170 4.62 -18.68 6.34
CA ASN A 170 5.39 -17.53 6.80
C ASN A 170 5.42 -16.42 5.75
N ALA A 171 5.96 -15.26 6.14
CA ALA A 171 6.16 -14.09 5.29
C ALA A 171 6.96 -14.39 4.01
N ALA A 172 8.09 -15.09 4.14
CA ALA A 172 8.97 -15.40 3.02
C ALA A 172 8.23 -16.18 1.92
N ASN A 173 7.42 -17.18 2.31
CA ASN A 173 6.62 -17.98 1.38
C ASN A 173 5.55 -17.14 0.67
N TYR A 174 4.88 -16.24 1.38
CA TYR A 174 3.92 -15.31 0.78
C TYR A 174 4.60 -14.44 -0.27
N TRP A 175 5.71 -13.79 0.09
CA TRP A 175 6.40 -12.88 -0.81
C TRP A 175 7.06 -13.57 -2.00
N LEU A 176 7.59 -14.77 -1.83
CA LEU A 176 8.09 -15.58 -2.94
C LEU A 176 6.94 -15.90 -3.91
N ALA A 177 5.80 -16.33 -3.40
CA ALA A 177 4.63 -16.59 -4.25
C ALA A 177 4.17 -15.32 -4.97
N TYR A 178 4.14 -14.18 -4.26
CA TYR A 178 3.76 -12.89 -4.82
C TYR A 178 4.70 -12.43 -5.93
N THR A 179 6.01 -12.42 -5.68
CA THR A 179 7.01 -11.99 -6.66
C THR A 179 7.08 -12.93 -7.86
N ASN A 180 6.92 -14.25 -7.66
CA ASN A 180 6.80 -15.21 -8.77
C ASN A 180 5.55 -14.93 -9.63
N ALA A 181 4.40 -14.68 -9.00
CA ALA A 181 3.19 -14.33 -9.74
C ALA A 181 3.37 -13.02 -10.52
N TYR A 182 4.04 -12.02 -9.94
CA TYR A 182 4.36 -10.78 -10.63
C TYR A 182 5.29 -11.01 -11.82
N LEU A 183 6.39 -11.75 -11.66
CA LEU A 183 7.29 -12.09 -12.75
C LEU A 183 6.58 -12.81 -13.89
N GLN A 184 5.66 -13.72 -13.56
CA GLN A 184 4.82 -14.38 -14.54
C GLN A 184 3.90 -13.38 -15.26
N ASP A 185 3.26 -12.47 -14.53
CA ASP A 185 2.43 -11.42 -15.11
C ASP A 185 3.24 -10.53 -16.07
N ILE A 186 4.49 -10.17 -15.73
CA ILE A 186 5.40 -9.43 -16.64
C ILE A 186 5.69 -10.25 -17.90
N CYS A 187 5.99 -11.55 -17.76
CA CYS A 187 6.24 -12.42 -18.90
C CYS A 187 5.01 -12.61 -19.81
N ASP A 188 3.82 -12.64 -19.24
CA ASP A 188 2.57 -12.92 -19.96
C ASP A 188 1.91 -11.67 -20.53
N ALA A 189 2.16 -10.51 -19.92
CA ALA A 189 1.66 -9.23 -20.38
C ALA A 189 2.56 -8.65 -21.49
N ASP A 190 1.95 -7.81 -22.32
CA ASP A 190 2.63 -6.94 -23.28
C ASP A 190 3.68 -7.68 -24.12
N PHE A 191 3.24 -8.73 -24.82
CA PHE A 191 4.11 -9.53 -25.66
C PHE A 191 4.66 -8.67 -26.81
N GLY A 192 5.98 -8.56 -26.90
CA GLY A 192 6.64 -7.70 -27.89
C GLY A 192 6.56 -6.20 -27.61
N GLY A 193 6.10 -5.80 -26.43
CA GLY A 193 6.16 -4.41 -25.96
C GLY A 193 7.59 -3.88 -25.87
N ASP A 194 7.76 -2.62 -25.46
CA ASP A 194 9.08 -1.99 -25.36
C ASP A 194 10.01 -2.85 -24.49
N PRO A 195 11.06 -3.46 -25.09
CA PRO A 195 11.93 -4.36 -24.35
C PRO A 195 12.59 -3.61 -23.19
N GLY A 196 12.95 -2.33 -23.34
CA GLY A 196 13.64 -1.57 -22.30
C GLY A 196 12.84 -1.48 -21.00
N PHE A 197 11.54 -1.20 -21.09
CA PHE A 197 10.68 -1.10 -19.92
C PHE A 197 10.41 -2.47 -19.27
N LYS A 198 10.04 -3.47 -20.09
CA LYS A 198 9.71 -4.81 -19.61
C LYS A 198 10.90 -5.52 -18.96
N ILE A 199 12.08 -5.35 -19.54
CA ILE A 199 13.38 -5.81 -19.01
C ILE A 199 13.62 -5.19 -17.65
N TYR A 200 13.46 -3.88 -17.52
CA TYR A 200 13.70 -3.18 -16.26
C TYR A 200 12.78 -3.66 -15.14
N GLU A 201 11.46 -3.74 -15.39
CA GLU A 201 10.51 -4.27 -14.41
C GLU A 201 10.82 -5.73 -14.03
N TYR A 202 11.13 -6.57 -15.02
CA TYR A 202 11.47 -7.98 -14.79
C TYR A 202 12.70 -8.11 -13.89
N PHE A 203 13.76 -7.34 -14.16
CA PHE A 203 14.98 -7.39 -13.36
C PHE A 203 14.77 -6.89 -11.95
N GLN A 204 14.04 -5.79 -11.78
CA GLN A 204 13.70 -5.30 -10.45
C GLN A 204 12.96 -6.39 -9.67
N MET A 205 11.91 -6.97 -10.24
CA MET A 205 11.13 -8.00 -9.55
C MET A 205 11.92 -9.29 -9.31
N TRP A 206 12.84 -9.64 -10.20
CA TRP A 206 13.72 -10.79 -10.02
C TRP A 206 14.70 -10.56 -8.87
N PHE A 207 15.28 -9.37 -8.79
CA PHE A 207 16.14 -8.97 -7.67
C PHE A 207 15.36 -8.95 -6.36
N MET A 208 14.15 -8.37 -6.35
CA MET A 208 13.27 -8.39 -5.19
C MET A 208 13.01 -9.84 -4.76
N ARG A 209 12.74 -10.75 -5.70
CA ARG A 209 12.56 -12.17 -5.41
C ARG A 209 13.81 -12.81 -4.79
N SER A 210 15.02 -12.49 -5.27
CA SER A 210 16.26 -13.14 -4.80
C SER A 210 16.62 -12.77 -3.36
N ILE A 211 16.21 -11.59 -2.89
CA ILE A 211 16.56 -11.09 -1.55
C ILE A 211 15.57 -11.52 -0.46
N ILE A 212 14.38 -12.04 -0.82
CA ILE A 212 13.34 -12.46 0.15
C ILE A 212 13.86 -13.40 1.25
N PRO A 213 14.63 -14.46 0.95
CA PRO A 213 15.11 -15.36 2.00
C PRO A 213 16.06 -14.68 3.00
N ALA A 214 16.75 -13.61 2.58
CA ALA A 214 17.64 -12.82 3.45
C ALA A 214 16.89 -11.73 4.22
N LEU A 215 15.79 -11.21 3.65
CA LEU A 215 14.96 -10.19 4.29
C LEU A 215 14.00 -10.75 5.35
N TYR A 216 13.56 -11.99 5.16
CA TYR A 216 12.54 -12.61 5.99
C TYR A 216 13.10 -13.87 6.64
N ASP A 217 13.56 -13.72 7.88
CA ASP A 217 13.87 -14.85 8.75
C ASP A 217 12.57 -15.39 9.35
N PRO A 218 12.13 -16.61 9.01
CA PRO A 218 10.91 -17.20 9.56
C PRO A 218 10.94 -17.36 11.09
N SER A 219 12.12 -17.37 11.72
CA SER A 219 12.26 -17.41 13.18
C SER A 219 11.95 -16.06 13.85
N MET A 220 11.95 -14.98 13.06
CA MET A 220 11.66 -13.61 13.48
C MET A 220 10.24 -13.18 13.10
N ASP A 221 9.35 -14.12 12.75
CA ASP A 221 7.97 -13.83 12.38
C ASP A 221 7.17 -13.31 13.61
N ALA A 222 7.32 -12.02 13.90
CA ALA A 222 6.70 -11.35 15.04
C ALA A 222 5.50 -10.51 14.61
N HIS A 223 4.29 -10.86 15.01
CA HIS A 223 3.08 -10.14 14.63
C HIS A 223 3.15 -8.62 14.93
N ASN A 224 2.61 -7.78 14.03
CA ASN A 224 2.42 -6.31 14.21
C ASN A 224 1.58 -5.91 15.43
N ILE A 225 1.02 -6.93 16.07
CA ILE A 225 0.24 -6.90 17.29
C ILE A 225 1.07 -7.69 18.29
N MET A 226 1.65 -6.99 19.27
CA MET A 226 2.29 -7.65 20.39
C MET A 226 1.20 -8.16 21.33
N ILE A 227 1.07 -9.48 21.40
CA ILE A 227 0.15 -10.14 22.33
C ILE A 227 0.97 -10.57 23.55
N THR A 228 0.72 -9.96 24.71
CA THR A 228 1.25 -10.43 25.99
C THR A 228 0.30 -11.45 26.59
N ASP A 229 0.79 -12.16 27.61
CA ASP A 229 -0.02 -13.09 28.39
C ASP A 229 -0.63 -14.21 27.53
N ILE A 230 0.08 -14.61 26.47
CA ILE A 230 -0.33 -15.66 25.51
C ILE A 230 -0.74 -16.95 26.22
N ASP A 231 -0.04 -17.31 27.30
CA ASP A 231 -0.29 -18.53 28.06
C ASP A 231 -1.40 -18.38 29.12
N THR A 232 -2.04 -17.22 29.20
CA THR A 232 -3.16 -16.99 30.11
C THR A 232 -4.50 -17.25 29.43
N ALA A 233 -5.57 -17.39 30.21
CA ALA A 233 -6.93 -17.51 29.68
C ALA A 233 -7.40 -16.25 28.91
N THR A 234 -6.65 -15.15 29.00
CA THR A 234 -6.99 -13.85 28.41
C THR A 234 -5.74 -13.20 27.81
N PRO A 235 -5.24 -13.69 26.66
CA PRO A 235 -4.17 -13.01 25.94
C PRO A 235 -4.53 -11.54 25.68
N GLN A 236 -3.58 -10.64 25.90
CA GLN A 236 -3.81 -9.19 25.78
C GLN A 236 -2.99 -8.61 24.64
N ILE A 237 -3.60 -7.78 23.81
CA ILE A 237 -2.84 -6.93 22.89
C ILE A 237 -2.21 -5.80 23.72
N SER A 238 -0.89 -5.85 23.88
CA SER A 238 -0.12 -4.92 24.71
C SER A 238 0.55 -3.81 23.90
N ALA A 239 0.72 -4.00 22.58
CA ALA A 239 1.17 -2.98 21.66
C ALA A 239 0.69 -3.28 20.22
N VAL A 240 0.44 -2.23 19.45
CA VAL A 240 0.29 -2.27 17.99
C VAL A 240 1.38 -1.36 17.44
N ILE A 241 2.34 -1.93 16.70
CA ILE A 241 3.57 -1.23 16.32
C ILE A 241 3.37 -0.38 15.06
N ASP A 242 2.54 -0.85 14.13
CA ASP A 242 2.17 -0.09 12.94
C ASP A 242 0.67 -0.21 12.60
N TRP A 243 -0.06 0.89 12.80
CA TRP A 243 -1.48 1.04 12.50
C TRP A 243 -1.82 1.17 11.01
N GLU A 244 -0.82 1.50 10.18
CA GLU A 244 -0.98 1.92 8.79
C GLU A 244 -0.81 0.74 7.83
N MET A 245 -0.18 -0.33 8.30
CA MET A 245 0.03 -1.57 7.56
C MET A 245 -0.58 -2.80 8.24
N SER A 246 -1.26 -2.63 9.38
CA SER A 246 -2.01 -3.72 10.03
C SER A 246 -3.26 -4.03 9.22
N CYS A 247 -3.20 -5.05 8.38
CA CYS A 247 -4.35 -5.58 7.64
C CYS A 247 -4.51 -7.09 7.89
N ALA A 248 -5.57 -7.70 7.33
CA ALA A 248 -5.79 -9.14 7.43
C ALA A 248 -4.86 -9.97 6.54
N GLU A 249 -4.02 -9.33 5.71
CA GLU A 249 -3.01 -9.99 4.90
C GLU A 249 -1.75 -10.26 5.75
N PHE A 250 -0.90 -11.19 5.31
CA PHE A 250 0.37 -11.47 5.99
C PHE A 250 1.24 -10.21 5.99
N SER A 251 1.22 -9.45 7.09
CA SER A 251 2.10 -8.32 7.29
C SER A 251 3.42 -8.86 7.83
N SER A 252 4.35 -9.13 6.93
CA SER A 252 5.76 -9.41 7.23
C SER A 252 6.58 -8.18 7.64
N VAL A 253 5.87 -7.06 7.69
CA VAL A 253 6.36 -5.73 7.87
C VAL A 253 6.43 -5.51 9.36
N TYR A 254 7.63 -5.66 9.90
CA TYR A 254 7.89 -5.52 11.33
C TYR A 254 8.35 -4.10 11.62
N ALA A 255 7.71 -3.48 12.62
CA ALA A 255 8.18 -2.29 13.32
C ALA A 255 8.80 -1.21 12.42
N TYR A 256 7.97 -0.54 11.63
CA TYR A 256 8.42 0.69 10.99
C TYR A 256 8.53 1.81 12.00
N TYR A 257 9.53 2.67 11.78
CA TYR A 257 9.45 4.00 12.33
C TYR A 257 8.18 4.69 11.81
N PRO A 258 7.46 5.42 12.68
CA PRO A 258 6.33 6.21 12.24
C PRO A 258 6.68 7.10 11.05
N LEU A 259 5.78 7.23 10.07
CA LEU A 259 6.08 7.91 8.81
C LEU A 259 6.49 9.39 8.96
N PHE A 260 6.22 10.01 10.11
CA PHE A 260 6.62 11.39 10.38
C PHE A 260 8.07 11.56 10.83
N ILE A 261 8.76 10.46 11.19
CA ILE A 261 10.19 10.45 11.57
C ILE A 261 11.05 9.72 10.53
N VAL A 262 10.51 9.38 9.35
CA VAL A 262 11.27 8.82 8.21
C VAL A 262 11.36 9.81 7.07
N ASN A 263 12.43 9.70 6.27
CA ASN A 263 12.57 10.49 5.05
C ASN A 263 11.61 9.98 3.98
N HIS A 264 10.94 10.91 3.30
CA HIS A 264 10.14 10.55 2.14
C HIS A 264 11.08 10.33 0.94
N PRO A 265 11.01 9.18 0.26
CA PRO A 265 12.00 8.79 -0.76
C PRO A 265 12.06 9.74 -1.97
N PHE A 266 10.93 10.35 -2.33
CA PHE A 266 10.85 11.27 -3.48
C PHE A 266 11.01 12.75 -3.17
N ARG A 267 11.04 13.13 -1.89
CA ARG A 267 11.27 14.54 -1.58
C ARG A 267 12.76 14.71 -1.50
N ASN A 268 13.29 15.72 -2.21
CA ASN A 268 14.56 16.31 -1.82
C ASN A 268 14.35 16.89 -0.41
N VAL A 269 14.47 16.02 0.58
CA VAL A 269 14.30 16.37 1.98
C VAL A 269 15.44 17.33 2.29
N ASP A 270 15.10 18.56 2.65
CA ASP A 270 16.11 19.50 3.13
C ASP A 270 16.93 18.82 4.24
N GLU A 271 18.24 19.08 4.23
CA GLU A 271 19.21 18.50 5.15
C GLU A 271 18.77 18.64 6.62
N SER A 272 18.04 19.71 6.93
CA SER A 272 17.43 19.96 8.24
C SER A 272 16.42 18.88 8.65
N LEU A 273 15.50 18.48 7.77
CA LEU A 273 14.50 17.44 8.01
C LEU A 273 15.15 16.05 8.09
N ARG A 274 16.18 15.80 7.28
CA ARG A 274 16.93 14.54 7.32
C ARG A 274 17.61 14.37 8.67
N LYS A 275 18.30 15.41 9.16
CA LYS A 275 18.94 15.41 10.49
C LYS A 275 17.93 15.23 11.62
N ARG A 276 16.79 15.93 11.55
CA ARG A 276 15.69 15.76 12.52
C ARG A 276 15.21 14.31 12.54
N ASN A 277 14.92 13.72 11.39
CA ASN A 277 14.44 12.34 11.29
C ASN A 277 15.44 11.33 11.90
N VAL A 278 16.74 11.49 11.62
CA VAL A 278 17.77 10.65 12.25
C VAL A 278 17.75 10.79 13.78
N GLN A 279 17.63 12.01 14.29
CA GLN A 279 17.55 12.26 15.73
C GLN A 279 16.27 11.68 16.35
N ASP A 280 15.12 11.86 15.69
CA ASP A 280 13.83 11.36 16.15
C ASP A 280 13.81 9.82 16.16
N GLN A 281 14.41 9.16 15.16
CA GLN A 281 14.59 7.71 15.12
C GLN A 281 15.47 7.20 16.27
N ALA A 282 16.60 7.88 16.52
CA ALA A 282 17.47 7.55 17.65
C ALA A 282 16.74 7.68 18.99
N THR A 283 15.98 8.76 19.17
CA THR A 283 15.16 9.00 20.37
C THR A 283 14.07 7.93 20.52
N PHE A 284 13.41 7.57 19.41
CA PHE A 284 12.40 6.52 19.41
C PHE A 284 12.97 5.17 19.87
N ASN A 285 14.14 4.79 19.36
CA ASN A 285 14.83 3.56 19.76
C ASN A 285 15.21 3.56 21.24
N GLU A 286 15.72 4.68 21.75
CA GLU A 286 16.09 4.83 23.16
C GLU A 286 14.88 4.62 24.07
N LEU A 287 13.76 5.28 23.77
CA LEU A 287 12.51 5.14 24.53
C LEU A 287 11.95 3.71 24.48
N LEU A 288 12.05 3.06 23.32
CA LEU A 288 11.59 1.68 23.14
C LEU A 288 12.47 0.70 23.95
N ALA A 289 13.78 0.89 23.92
CA ALA A 289 14.73 0.09 24.70
C ALA A 289 14.54 0.28 26.22
N GLU A 290 14.27 1.50 26.68
CA GLU A 290 13.96 1.78 28.09
C GLU A 290 12.66 1.07 28.54
N ALA A 291 11.63 1.12 27.69
CA ALA A 291 10.36 0.46 27.96
C ALA A 291 10.51 -1.08 28.01
N GLU A 292 11.31 -1.65 27.11
CA GLU A 292 11.65 -3.08 27.11
C GLU A 292 12.42 -3.47 28.36
N HIS A 293 13.48 -2.72 28.70
CA HIS A 293 14.28 -2.98 29.89
C HIS A 293 13.42 -2.99 31.16
N SER A 294 12.49 -2.04 31.26
CA SER A 294 11.56 -1.93 32.39
C SER A 294 10.59 -3.11 32.48
N ARG A 295 10.23 -3.73 31.34
CA ARG A 295 9.30 -4.87 31.28
C ARG A 295 9.95 -6.22 31.51
N LYS A 296 11.29 -6.32 31.44
CA LYS A 296 12.06 -7.58 31.57
C LYS A 296 11.52 -8.67 30.64
N PRO A 297 11.67 -8.53 29.31
CA PRO A 297 11.22 -9.55 28.37
C PRO A 297 11.87 -10.92 28.72
N PRO A 298 11.18 -12.04 28.41
CA PRO A 298 11.74 -13.37 28.63
C PRO A 298 13.12 -13.51 27.98
N ASP A 299 14.02 -14.23 28.64
CA ASP A 299 15.37 -14.49 28.12
C ASP A 299 15.32 -15.08 26.71
N GLY A 300 16.09 -14.49 25.80
CA GLY A 300 16.20 -14.95 24.41
C GLY A 300 15.20 -14.33 23.43
N VAL A 301 14.27 -13.48 23.88
CA VAL A 301 13.39 -12.70 22.98
C VAL A 301 14.10 -11.41 22.55
N PRO A 302 14.35 -11.18 21.25
CA PRO A 302 14.89 -9.90 20.77
C PRO A 302 13.95 -8.75 21.14
N GLY A 303 14.50 -7.65 21.69
CA GLY A 303 13.73 -6.43 21.93
C GLY A 303 13.22 -5.83 20.62
N LEU A 304 12.03 -5.21 20.61
CA LEU A 304 11.52 -4.45 19.46
C LEU A 304 12.48 -3.32 19.04
N SER A 305 13.25 -2.77 19.99
CA SER A 305 14.30 -1.77 19.75
C SER A 305 15.38 -2.26 18.79
N SER A 306 15.68 -3.56 18.76
CA SER A 306 16.58 -4.13 17.76
C SER A 306 15.87 -4.40 16.44
N ILE A 307 14.57 -4.68 16.43
CA ILE A 307 13.81 -4.99 15.22
C ILE A 307 13.66 -3.76 14.31
N GLY A 308 13.48 -2.56 14.87
CA GLY A 308 13.30 -1.33 14.08
C GLY A 308 14.49 -0.98 13.18
N SER A 309 15.72 -1.25 13.62
CA SER A 309 16.93 -1.03 12.80
C SER A 309 17.11 -2.09 11.71
N HIS A 310 16.62 -3.32 11.93
CA HIS A 310 16.65 -4.41 10.95
C HIS A 310 15.46 -4.37 9.98
N GLY A 311 14.41 -3.59 10.28
CA GLY A 311 13.20 -3.48 9.45
C GLY A 311 13.33 -2.60 8.21
N TYR A 312 14.40 -1.79 8.10
CA TYR A 312 14.57 -0.84 6.98
C TYR A 312 14.63 -1.49 5.58
N PRO A 313 15.36 -2.59 5.36
CA PRO A 313 15.38 -3.27 4.05
C PRO A 313 14.02 -3.88 3.71
N THR A 314 13.33 -4.43 4.71
CA THR A 314 11.97 -4.95 4.59
C THR A 314 10.98 -3.83 4.27
N TYR A 315 11.18 -2.64 4.82
CA TYR A 315 10.43 -1.43 4.44
C TYR A 315 10.63 -1.08 2.97
N LEU A 316 11.88 -0.92 2.54
CA LEU A 316 12.18 -0.59 1.14
C LEU A 316 11.62 -1.66 0.20
N PHE A 317 11.77 -2.93 0.55
CA PHE A 317 11.22 -4.05 -0.20
C PHE A 317 9.70 -3.91 -0.37
N TYR A 318 9.01 -3.72 0.75
CA TYR A 318 7.55 -3.61 0.75
C TYR A 318 7.09 -2.46 -0.13
N GLN A 319 7.71 -1.29 0.02
CA GLN A 319 7.33 -0.09 -0.76
C GLN A 319 7.57 -0.30 -2.26
N ILE A 320 8.71 -0.88 -2.67
CA ILE A 320 9.00 -1.19 -4.08
C ILE A 320 7.95 -2.14 -4.67
N VAL A 321 7.57 -3.18 -3.91
CA VAL A 321 6.67 -4.23 -4.41
C VAL A 321 5.21 -3.78 -4.44
N TYR A 322 4.79 -2.91 -3.51
CA TYR A 322 3.42 -2.40 -3.45
C TYR A 322 3.17 -1.21 -4.37
N ASP A 323 4.17 -0.34 -4.53
CA ASP A 323 4.09 0.88 -5.32
C ASP A 323 5.24 0.90 -6.35
N PRO A 324 5.00 0.30 -7.55
CA PRO A 324 5.99 0.27 -8.62
C PRO A 324 6.44 1.65 -9.07
N ASP A 325 5.63 2.70 -8.88
CA ASP A 325 6.02 4.07 -9.24
C ASP A 325 7.16 4.56 -8.32
N MET A 326 7.27 4.00 -7.11
CA MET A 326 8.41 4.21 -6.19
C MET A 326 9.65 3.40 -6.53
N SER A 327 9.59 2.42 -7.43
CA SER A 327 10.71 1.52 -7.67
C SER A 327 11.96 2.29 -8.11
N THR A 328 11.82 3.28 -8.99
CA THR A 328 12.96 4.07 -9.49
C THR A 328 13.72 4.82 -8.40
N ALA A 329 13.03 5.31 -7.37
CA ALA A 329 13.65 6.04 -6.26
C ALA A 329 14.12 5.11 -5.14
N LEU A 330 13.41 4.02 -4.88
CA LEU A 330 13.65 3.13 -3.75
C LEU A 330 14.60 1.98 -4.08
N TYR A 331 14.62 1.52 -5.34
CA TYR A 331 15.46 0.43 -5.77
C TYR A 331 16.96 0.73 -5.58
N PRO A 332 17.48 1.93 -5.93
CA PRO A 332 18.87 2.28 -5.62
C PRO A 332 19.17 2.22 -4.11
N LEU A 333 18.21 2.60 -3.25
CA LEU A 333 18.41 2.59 -1.81
C LEU A 333 18.52 1.18 -1.24
N ILE A 334 17.67 0.24 -1.70
CA ILE A 334 17.74 -1.15 -1.24
C ILE A 334 18.97 -1.86 -1.82
N PHE A 335 19.35 -1.52 -3.06
CA PHE A 335 20.54 -2.06 -3.69
C PHE A 335 21.81 -1.62 -2.94
N ALA A 336 21.95 -0.31 -2.70
CA ALA A 336 23.06 0.25 -1.92
C ALA A 336 23.11 -0.31 -0.49
N TYR A 337 21.96 -0.55 0.14
CA TYR A 337 21.91 -1.20 1.45
C TYR A 337 22.51 -2.62 1.41
N ILE A 338 22.23 -3.39 0.37
CA ILE A 338 22.64 -4.80 0.27
C ILE A 338 24.10 -4.94 -0.16
N TYR A 339 24.53 -4.16 -1.16
CA TYR A 339 25.87 -4.29 -1.75
C TYR A 339 26.89 -3.28 -1.21
N SER A 340 26.47 -2.36 -0.34
CA SER A 340 27.23 -1.16 0.05
C SER A 340 27.43 -0.19 -1.14
N ASP A 341 27.55 1.11 -0.87
CA ASP A 341 27.50 2.24 -1.85
C ASP A 341 28.51 2.18 -3.03
N ASP A 342 29.39 1.18 -3.12
CA ASP A 342 30.50 1.10 -4.08
C ASP A 342 30.23 0.24 -5.32
N GLU A 343 29.11 -0.50 -5.39
CA GLU A 343 28.78 -1.28 -6.59
C GLU A 343 27.82 -0.54 -7.52
N GLU A 344 28.34 -0.07 -8.66
CA GLU A 344 27.51 0.35 -9.79
C GLU A 344 26.70 -0.86 -10.26
N PHE A 345 25.37 -0.73 -10.28
CA PHE A 345 24.44 -1.81 -10.67
C PHE A 345 24.90 -2.47 -11.98
N SER A 346 25.50 -3.66 -11.85
CA SER A 346 26.24 -4.28 -12.95
C SER A 346 25.30 -4.82 -14.02
N LEU A 347 25.68 -4.58 -15.28
CA LEU A 347 25.05 -5.14 -16.47
C LEU A 347 25.10 -6.69 -16.53
N ASP A 348 25.79 -7.37 -15.62
CA ASP A 348 26.00 -8.82 -15.72
C ASP A 348 24.73 -9.65 -15.42
N TYR A 349 23.63 -9.02 -15.01
CA TYR A 349 22.33 -9.67 -14.81
C TYR A 349 21.56 -9.97 -16.12
N TYR A 350 22.00 -9.47 -17.29
CA TYR A 350 21.19 -9.38 -18.52
C TYR A 350 20.81 -10.69 -19.27
N SER A 351 20.78 -11.87 -18.65
CA SER A 351 20.27 -13.07 -19.35
C SER A 351 18.80 -12.96 -19.80
N ALA A 352 17.95 -12.20 -19.08
CA ALA A 352 16.57 -11.96 -19.49
C ALA A 352 16.44 -10.96 -20.67
N TRP A 353 17.49 -10.18 -20.96
CA TRP A 353 17.52 -9.23 -22.07
C TRP A 353 17.33 -9.95 -23.41
N GLU A 354 18.04 -11.07 -23.61
CA GLU A 354 17.97 -11.87 -24.84
C GLU A 354 16.54 -12.39 -25.11
N ARG A 355 15.82 -12.76 -24.06
CA ARG A 355 14.44 -13.24 -24.18
C ARG A 355 13.51 -12.15 -24.72
N PHE A 356 13.52 -10.96 -24.11
CA PHE A 356 12.58 -9.89 -24.48
C PHE A 356 12.94 -9.24 -25.82
N GLU A 357 14.23 -9.19 -26.17
CA GLU A 357 14.62 -8.85 -27.54
C GLU A 357 14.07 -9.83 -28.57
N LYS A 358 14.10 -11.14 -28.27
CA LYS A 358 13.51 -12.15 -29.14
C LYS A 358 12.00 -11.96 -29.27
N GLU A 359 11.28 -11.74 -28.17
CA GLU A 359 9.84 -11.42 -28.17
C GLU A 359 9.54 -10.19 -29.06
N SER A 360 10.34 -9.12 -28.94
CA SER A 360 10.20 -7.92 -29.77
C SER A 360 10.39 -8.20 -31.26
N LYS A 361 11.40 -9.00 -31.64
CA LYS A 361 11.61 -9.43 -33.04
C LYS A 361 10.44 -10.23 -33.59
N ILE A 362 9.89 -11.16 -32.80
CA ILE A 362 8.71 -11.98 -33.16
C ILE A 362 7.48 -11.09 -33.37
N TRP A 363 7.25 -10.14 -32.48
CA TRP A 363 6.12 -9.22 -32.58
C TRP A 363 6.24 -8.28 -33.79
N LEU A 364 7.44 -7.76 -34.06
CA LEU A 364 7.69 -6.92 -35.24
C LEU A 364 7.41 -7.68 -36.55
N GLU A 365 7.83 -8.95 -36.65
CA GLU A 365 7.50 -9.81 -37.79
C GLU A 365 5.97 -10.00 -37.91
N ALA A 366 5.27 -10.25 -36.80
CA ALA A 366 3.81 -10.33 -36.79
C ALA A 366 3.12 -9.04 -37.26
N CYS A 367 3.61 -7.88 -36.83
CA CYS A 367 3.10 -6.58 -37.27
C CYS A 367 3.36 -6.33 -38.76
N GLN A 368 4.50 -6.78 -39.30
CA GLN A 368 4.81 -6.68 -40.72
C GLN A 368 3.88 -7.55 -41.59
N VAL A 369 3.56 -8.76 -41.13
CA VAL A 369 2.74 -9.73 -41.89
C VAL A 369 1.24 -9.43 -41.76
N LEU A 370 0.75 -9.17 -40.54
CA LEU A 370 -0.68 -9.04 -40.24
C LEU A 370 -1.16 -7.59 -40.11
N GLY A 371 -0.24 -6.65 -39.90
CA GLY A 371 -0.53 -5.24 -39.61
C GLY A 371 -0.72 -4.97 -38.10
N GLU A 372 -0.23 -3.80 -37.65
CA GLU A 372 -0.29 -3.38 -36.24
C GLU A 372 -1.73 -3.33 -35.67
N GLY A 373 -2.71 -3.00 -36.52
CA GLY A 373 -4.13 -2.95 -36.14
C GLY A 373 -4.72 -4.32 -35.79
N VAL A 374 -4.08 -5.41 -36.19
CA VAL A 374 -4.50 -6.79 -35.89
C VAL A 374 -3.76 -7.35 -34.67
N VAL A 375 -2.45 -7.11 -34.57
CA VAL A 375 -1.61 -7.66 -33.49
C VAL A 375 -1.86 -6.93 -32.17
N GLY A 376 -2.06 -5.61 -32.20
CA GLY A 376 -2.26 -4.80 -31.00
C GLY A 376 -0.97 -4.61 -30.18
N SER A 377 -0.88 -3.46 -29.51
CA SER A 377 0.31 -3.04 -28.75
C SER A 377 0.33 -3.49 -27.29
N LYS A 378 -0.66 -4.27 -26.84
CA LYS A 378 -0.79 -4.76 -25.45
C LYS A 378 -1.31 -6.19 -25.39
N ILE A 379 -0.97 -6.99 -26.40
CA ILE A 379 -1.46 -8.36 -26.53
C ILE A 379 -0.76 -9.27 -25.52
N LYS A 380 -1.52 -10.15 -24.87
CA LYS A 380 -0.91 -11.14 -23.97
C LYS A 380 -0.23 -12.25 -24.76
N THR A 381 0.75 -12.92 -24.15
CA THR A 381 1.46 -14.04 -24.79
C THR A 381 0.51 -15.15 -25.27
N SER A 382 -0.54 -15.46 -24.50
CA SER A 382 -1.56 -16.45 -24.88
C SER A 382 -2.44 -15.98 -26.05
N GLU A 383 -2.88 -14.72 -26.02
CA GLU A 383 -3.67 -14.11 -27.09
C GLU A 383 -2.86 -14.01 -28.40
N PHE A 384 -1.57 -13.67 -28.27
CA PHE A 384 -0.63 -13.63 -29.40
C PHE A 384 -0.41 -15.03 -29.98
N LYS A 385 -0.27 -16.06 -29.13
CA LYS A 385 -0.19 -17.46 -29.58
C LYS A 385 -1.43 -17.85 -30.38
N ASP A 386 -2.63 -17.57 -29.87
CA ASP A 386 -3.89 -17.89 -30.55
C ASP A 386 -4.00 -17.15 -31.90
N LEU A 387 -3.58 -15.88 -31.93
CA LEU A 387 -3.55 -15.07 -33.14
C LEU A 387 -2.62 -15.67 -34.20
N VAL A 388 -1.39 -16.02 -33.81
CA VAL A 388 -0.40 -16.62 -34.73
C VAL A 388 -0.89 -17.97 -35.25
N VAL A 389 -1.45 -18.83 -34.41
CA VAL A 389 -2.00 -20.14 -34.83
C VAL A 389 -3.11 -19.96 -35.86
N LYS A 390 -3.99 -18.97 -35.68
CA LYS A 390 -5.07 -18.67 -36.63
C LYS A 390 -4.57 -18.20 -38.00
N HIS A 391 -3.41 -17.57 -38.04
CA HIS A 391 -2.81 -17.00 -39.26
C HIS A 391 -1.50 -17.69 -39.66
N LEU A 392 -1.29 -18.94 -39.25
CA LEU A 392 0.00 -19.63 -39.36
C LEU A 392 0.51 -19.70 -40.81
N ASP A 393 -0.39 -19.88 -41.78
CA ASP A 393 -0.09 -19.97 -43.21
C ASP A 393 0.42 -18.64 -43.81
N SER A 394 0.24 -17.52 -43.11
CA SER A 394 0.73 -16.20 -43.55
C SER A 394 2.20 -15.95 -43.18
N PHE A 395 2.77 -16.76 -42.27
CA PHE A 395 4.14 -16.61 -41.78
C PHE A 395 5.12 -17.51 -42.53
N ASP A 396 6.35 -17.01 -42.75
CA ASP A 396 7.44 -17.77 -43.35
C ASP A 396 7.82 -18.99 -42.50
N GLU A 397 8.11 -20.12 -43.15
CA GLU A 397 8.46 -21.40 -42.51
C GLU A 397 9.71 -21.27 -41.63
N GLU A 398 10.67 -20.45 -42.08
CA GLU A 398 11.93 -20.16 -41.39
C GLU A 398 11.86 -18.87 -40.55
N GLY A 399 10.68 -18.23 -40.47
CA GLY A 399 10.47 -16.97 -39.75
C GLY A 399 10.56 -17.10 -38.23
N ASN A 400 10.80 -15.99 -37.54
CA ASN A 400 10.92 -15.97 -36.08
C ASN A 400 9.62 -16.37 -35.40
N VAL A 401 8.47 -16.02 -36.00
CA VAL A 401 7.14 -16.34 -35.44
C VAL A 401 6.92 -17.84 -35.41
N ARG A 402 7.19 -18.56 -36.50
CA ARG A 402 7.05 -20.02 -36.56
C ARG A 402 8.09 -20.73 -35.69
N ALA A 403 9.33 -20.26 -35.67
CA ALA A 403 10.38 -20.79 -34.79
C ALA A 403 10.02 -20.64 -33.30
N TRP A 404 9.45 -19.49 -32.91
CA TRP A 404 8.94 -19.27 -31.56
C TRP A 404 7.77 -20.20 -31.23
N LEU A 405 6.78 -20.31 -32.11
CA LEU A 405 5.62 -21.19 -31.88
C LEU A 405 6.05 -22.66 -31.72
N ALA A 406 7.02 -23.13 -32.51
CA ALA A 406 7.58 -24.47 -32.39
C ALA A 406 8.25 -24.69 -31.03
N SER A 407 8.95 -23.68 -30.48
CA SER A 407 9.60 -23.78 -29.17
C SER A 407 8.63 -23.89 -27.98
N LEU A 408 7.35 -23.56 -28.17
CA LEU A 408 6.30 -23.66 -27.13
C LEU A 408 5.59 -25.02 -27.10
N ASN A 409 5.80 -25.88 -28.11
CA ASN A 409 5.15 -27.19 -28.25
C ASN A 409 6.07 -28.36 -27.85
N ILE A 410 7.20 -28.04 -27.24
CA ILE A 410 8.15 -28.96 -26.61
C ILE A 410 7.90 -28.90 -25.10
#